data_AF-A0A2Z4BWK5-F1
#
_entry.id   AF-A0A2Z4BWK5-F1
#
_cell.length_a   1.000
_cell.length_b   1.000
_cell.length_c   1.000
_cell.angle_alpha   90.00
_cell.angle_beta   90.00
_cell.angle_gamma   90.00
#
_symmetry.space_group_name_H-M   'P 1'
#
loop_
_entity.id
_entity.type
_entity.pdbx_description
1 polymer ?
#
loop_
_entity_poly.entity_id
_entity_poly.type
_entity_poly.pdbx_seq_one_letter_code
_entity_poly.pdbx_strand_id
1 'polypeptide(L)'
;ATGALEGQHARKTGYLINLSEQDLVDCCRLCHGCQGGLMTLAYRCIFMDGGINSEFDYPYIARDSMCKYSRNMAVATVTGYAKIASGNESALMNAVALVGP
;
A
#
# COMPACT_ATOMS: atom_id res chain seq x y z
N ALA A 1 1.79 4.57 0.81
CA ALA A 1 1.67 3.36 -0.04
C ALA A 1 0.19 2.97 -0.12
N THR A 2 -0.48 2.83 1.02
CA THR A 2 -1.94 2.77 1.17
C THR A 2 -2.67 3.76 0.26
N GLY A 3 -2.43 5.07 0.38
CA GLY A 3 -3.15 6.07 -0.44
C GLY A 3 -3.16 5.87 -1.95
N ALA A 4 -2.05 5.46 -2.55
CA ALA A 4 -2.01 5.13 -3.98
C ALA A 4 -2.75 3.83 -4.29
N LEU A 5 -2.62 2.81 -3.43
CA LEU A 5 -3.37 1.55 -3.57
C LEU A 5 -4.88 1.75 -3.37
N GLU A 6 -5.30 2.62 -2.46
CA GLU A 6 -6.69 3.04 -2.28
C GLU A 6 -7.24 3.70 -3.55
N GLY A 7 -6.46 4.60 -4.15
CA GLY A 7 -6.80 5.22 -5.44
C GLY A 7 -6.98 4.17 -6.55
N GLN A 8 -6.05 3.23 -6.67
CA GLN A 8 -6.15 2.14 -7.65
C GLN A 8 -7.32 1.18 -7.35
N HIS A 9 -7.57 0.88 -6.07
CA HIS A 9 -8.69 0.05 -5.65
C HIS A 9 -10.03 0.73 -6.00
N ALA A 10 -10.18 2.00 -5.67
CA ALA A 10 -11.37 2.79 -6.01
C ALA A 10 -11.58 2.89 -7.52
N ARG A 11 -10.51 3.10 -8.29
CA ARG A 11 -10.57 3.13 -9.76
C ARG A 11 -10.98 1.78 -10.37
N LYS A 12 -10.55 0.66 -9.77
CA LYS A 12 -10.87 -0.69 -10.26
C LYS A 12 -12.27 -1.16 -9.85
N THR A 13 -12.68 -0.87 -8.63
CA THR A 13 -13.90 -1.45 -8.03
C THR A 13 -15.07 -0.48 -7.97
N GLY A 14 -14.82 0.82 -8.08
CA GLY A 14 -15.80 1.88 -7.83
C GLY A 14 -15.99 2.21 -6.34
N TYR A 15 -15.30 1.52 -5.42
CA TYR A 15 -15.44 1.71 -3.98
C TYR A 15 -14.14 2.18 -3.34
N LEU A 16 -14.23 3.30 -2.62
CA LEU A 16 -13.16 3.78 -1.78
C LEU A 16 -13.20 3.05 -0.43
N ILE A 17 -12.08 2.44 -0.06
CA ILE A 17 -11.85 1.81 1.24
C ILE A 17 -10.55 2.35 1.80
N ASN A 18 -10.50 2.56 3.11
CA ASN A 18 -9.27 2.93 3.79
C ASN A 18 -8.48 1.66 4.09
N LEU A 19 -7.21 1.63 3.69
CA LEU A 19 -6.30 0.50 3.87
C LEU A 19 -5.38 0.76 5.06
N SER A 20 -5.06 -0.29 5.80
CA SER A 20 -4.30 -0.17 7.04
C SER A 20 -2.83 0.20 6.79
N GLU A 21 -2.40 1.37 7.25
CA GLU A 21 -0.97 1.67 7.37
C GLU A 21 -0.29 0.78 8.39
N GLN A 22 -1.00 0.40 9.46
CA GLN A 22 -0.44 -0.41 10.54
C GLN A 22 -0.04 -1.80 10.09
N ASP A 23 -0.81 -2.41 9.18
CA ASP A 23 -0.47 -3.67 8.53
C ASP A 23 0.92 -3.57 7.88
N LEU A 24 1.19 -2.48 7.15
CA LEU A 24 2.52 -2.27 6.56
C LEU A 24 3.60 -2.00 7.62
N VAL A 25 3.30 -1.23 8.67
CA VAL A 25 4.26 -0.96 9.74
C VAL A 25 4.68 -2.26 10.44
N ASP A 26 3.73 -3.14 10.74
CA ASP A 26 3.99 -4.35 11.53
C ASP A 26 4.41 -5.56 10.68
N CYS A 27 3.91 -5.68 9.45
CA CYS A 27 4.02 -6.91 8.64
C CYS A 27 4.97 -6.80 7.44
N CYS A 28 5.32 -5.59 6.98
CA CYS A 28 6.27 -5.44 5.88
C CYS A 28 7.68 -5.91 6.27
N ARG A 29 8.00 -7.19 6.02
CA ARG A 29 9.31 -7.80 6.33
C ARG A 29 10.50 -7.17 5.59
N LEU A 30 10.22 -6.38 4.55
CA LEU A 30 11.23 -5.64 3.79
C LEU A 30 11.36 -4.17 4.24
N CYS A 31 10.56 -3.75 5.21
CA CYS A 31 10.55 -2.41 5.79
C CYS A 31 11.13 -2.44 7.23
N HIS A 32 11.22 -1.27 7.86
CA HIS A 32 11.70 -1.11 9.23
C HIS A 32 10.64 -0.46 10.13
N GLY A 33 9.35 -0.70 9.84
CA GLY A 33 8.23 -0.15 10.60
C GLY A 33 8.32 1.37 10.76
N CYS A 34 8.22 1.85 12.00
CA CYS A 34 8.34 3.27 12.34
C CYS A 34 9.73 3.88 12.08
N GLN A 35 10.77 3.06 11.87
CA GLN A 35 12.11 3.53 11.51
C GLN A 35 12.27 3.80 10.01
N GLY A 36 11.22 3.52 9.22
CA GLY A 36 11.11 3.90 7.83
C GLY A 36 10.96 2.72 6.88
N GLY A 37 10.75 3.05 5.61
CA GLY A 37 10.55 2.09 4.54
C GLY A 37 10.35 2.79 3.20
N LEU A 38 10.29 2.00 2.13
CA LEU A 38 10.03 2.49 0.78
C LEU A 38 8.70 1.95 0.25
N MET A 39 7.95 2.78 -0.46
CA MET A 39 6.64 2.42 -1.03
C MET A 39 6.72 1.18 -1.94
N THR A 40 7.80 1.05 -2.70
CA THR A 40 8.01 -0.11 -3.58
C THR A 40 8.24 -1.42 -2.81
N LEU A 41 8.82 -1.36 -1.61
CA LEU A 41 8.97 -2.51 -0.73
C LEU A 41 7.64 -2.87 -0.07
N ALA A 42 6.86 -1.86 0.34
CA ALA A 42 5.50 -2.07 0.85
C ALA A 42 4.62 -2.80 -0.19
N TYR A 43 4.58 -2.35 -1.45
CA TYR A 43 3.84 -3.03 -2.52
C TYR A 43 4.30 -4.48 -2.75
N ARG A 44 5.61 -4.73 -2.63
CA ARG A 44 6.16 -6.09 -2.72
C ARG A 44 5.72 -6.95 -1.55
N CYS A 45 5.67 -6.42 -0.33
CA CYS A 45 5.14 -7.14 0.83
C CYS A 45 3.66 -7.47 0.65
N ILE A 46 2.81 -6.50 0.27
CA ILE A 46 1.39 -6.74 -0.01
C ILE A 46 1.21 -7.86 -1.05
N PHE A 47 2.00 -7.84 -2.13
CA PHE A 47 1.99 -8.91 -3.13
C PHE A 47 2.35 -10.28 -2.53
N MET A 48 3.42 -10.34 -1.72
CA MET A 48 3.90 -11.59 -1.10
C MET A 48 2.94 -12.14 -0.04
N ASP A 49 2.35 -11.27 0.77
CA ASP A 49 1.41 -11.62 1.84
C ASP A 49 0.03 -11.98 1.28
N GLY A 50 -0.24 -11.57 0.03
CA GLY A 50 -1.44 -11.88 -0.72
C GLY A 50 -2.57 -10.89 -0.47
N GLY A 51 -2.26 -9.70 0.03
CA GLY A 51 -3.22 -8.65 0.32
C GLY A 51 -2.81 -7.74 1.47
N ILE A 52 -3.71 -6.83 1.83
CA ILE A 52 -3.60 -5.88 2.94
C ILE A 52 -4.98 -5.71 3.59
N ASN A 53 -5.01 -5.53 4.90
CA ASN A 53 -6.22 -5.30 5.68
C ASN A 53 -6.78 -3.86 5.52
N SER A 54 -8.03 -3.68 5.92
CA SER A 54 -8.64 -2.36 6.02
C SER A 54 -8.17 -1.61 7.28
N GLU A 55 -8.22 -0.29 7.26
CA GLU A 55 -7.96 0.55 8.45
C GLU A 55 -8.95 0.26 9.58
N PHE A 56 -10.18 -0.16 9.26
CA PHE A 56 -11.17 -0.54 10.25
C PHE A 56 -10.78 -1.81 11.01
N ASP A 57 -10.29 -2.82 10.30
CA ASP A 57 -9.92 -4.12 10.87
C ASP A 57 -8.54 -4.10 11.54
N TYR A 58 -7.64 -3.23 11.08
CA TYR A 58 -6.29 -3.10 11.62
C TYR A 58 -5.92 -1.61 11.76
N PRO A 59 -6.42 -0.92 12.80
CA PRO A 59 -6.24 0.52 12.95
C PRO A 59 -4.80 0.96 13.19
N TYR A 60 -4.47 2.16 12.73
CA TYR A 60 -3.19 2.81 12.98
C TYR A 60 -3.00 3.19 14.46
N ILE A 61 -1.84 2.80 15.01
CA ILE A 61 -1.48 3.05 16.42
C ILE A 61 -0.17 3.82 16.58
N ALA A 62 0.44 4.27 15.48
CA ALA A 62 1.63 5.12 15.48
C ALA A 62 2.84 4.55 16.24
N ARG A 63 2.99 3.22 16.25
CA ARG A 63 4.15 2.52 16.82
C ARG A 63 4.31 1.15 16.18
N ASP A 64 5.51 0.60 16.29
CA ASP A 64 5.75 -0.80 15.95
C ASP A 64 4.96 -1.73 16.87
N SER A 65 4.36 -2.77 16.29
CA SER A 65 3.72 -3.85 17.02
C SER A 65 4.00 -5.19 16.36
N MET A 66 3.43 -6.24 16.95
CA MET A 66 3.49 -7.57 16.35
C MET A 66 2.54 -7.62 15.15
N CYS A 67 3.00 -8.16 14.03
CA CYS A 67 2.18 -8.39 12.84
C CYS A 67 0.95 -9.27 13.18
N LYS A 68 -0.24 -8.74 12.90
CA LYS A 68 -1.54 -9.41 13.07
C LYS A 68 -2.26 -9.68 11.76
N TYR A 69 -1.60 -9.48 10.62
CA TYR A 69 -2.20 -9.70 9.31
C TYR A 69 -2.77 -11.12 9.19
N SER A 70 -3.96 -11.20 8.60
CA SER A 70 -4.63 -12.45 8.28
C SER A 70 -5.15 -12.36 6.86
N ARG A 71 -4.73 -13.29 5.99
CA ARG A 71 -5.12 -13.31 4.57
C ARG A 71 -6.64 -13.33 4.36
N ASN A 72 -7.40 -13.90 5.29
CA ASN A 72 -8.85 -13.96 5.21
C ASN A 72 -9.53 -12.59 5.40
N MET A 73 -8.79 -11.59 5.90
CA MET A 73 -9.25 -10.22 6.13
C MET A 73 -8.68 -9.23 5.11
N ALA A 74 -7.97 -9.71 4.09
CA ALA A 74 -7.44 -8.85 3.05
C ALA A 74 -8.58 -8.23 2.23
N VAL A 75 -8.53 -6.90 2.08
CA VAL A 75 -9.54 -6.13 1.34
C VAL A 75 -9.02 -5.59 0.02
N ALA A 76 -7.70 -5.54 -0.16
CA ALA A 76 -7.07 -5.14 -1.41
C ALA A 76 -5.81 -5.98 -1.66
N THR A 77 -5.43 -6.11 -2.95
CA THR A 77 -4.25 -6.85 -3.39
C THR A 77 -3.44 -6.02 -4.37
N VAL A 78 -2.13 -6.22 -4.38
CA VAL A 78 -1.22 -5.64 -5.39
C VAL A 78 -0.77 -6.76 -6.32
N THR A 79 -0.71 -6.49 -7.63
CA THR A 79 -0.14 -7.40 -8.63
C THR A 79 1.23 -6.94 -9.15
N GLY A 80 1.59 -5.68 -8.92
CA GLY A 80 2.86 -5.08 -9.33
C GLY A 80 2.90 -3.57 -9.06
N TYR A 81 4.02 -2.95 -9.39
CA TYR A 81 4.20 -1.49 -9.33
C TYR A 81 5.08 -1.02 -10.48
N ALA A 82 4.96 0.26 -10.84
CA ALA A 82 5.84 0.93 -11.79
C ALA A 82 6.64 2.04 -11.09
N LYS A 83 7.83 2.34 -11.61
CA LYS A 83 8.64 3.50 -11.16
C LYS A 83 8.70 4.51 -12.29
N ILE A 84 8.48 5.78 -11.95
CA ILE A 84 8.73 6.89 -12.86
C ILE A 84 10.22 7.19 -12.85
N ALA A 85 10.79 7.50 -14.01
CA ALA A 85 12.19 7.86 -14.12
C ALA A 85 12.51 9.10 -13.28
N SER A 86 13.61 9.05 -12.53
CA SER A 86 14.02 10.14 -11.64
C SER A 86 14.15 11.45 -12.41
N GLY A 87 13.57 12.53 -11.87
CA GLY A 87 13.60 13.87 -12.46
C GLY A 87 12.75 14.06 -13.72
N ASN A 88 11.95 13.06 -14.14
CA ASN A 88 11.10 13.19 -15.32
C ASN A 88 9.68 13.66 -14.95
N GLU A 89 9.51 14.97 -14.83
CA GLU A 89 8.24 15.59 -14.46
C GLU A 89 7.13 15.37 -15.49
N SER A 90 7.46 15.34 -16.79
CA SER A 90 6.48 15.04 -17.84
C SER A 90 5.93 13.62 -17.71
N ALA A 91 6.78 12.64 -17.39
CA ALA A 91 6.33 11.27 -17.12
C ALA A 91 5.50 11.18 -15.83
N LEU A 92 5.84 11.96 -14.81
CA LEU A 92 5.05 12.06 -13.58
C LEU A 92 3.66 12.65 -13.83
N MET A 93 3.58 13.78 -14.55
CA MET A 93 2.31 14.40 -14.94
C MET A 93 1.40 13.41 -15.69
N ASN A 94 1.97 12.70 -16.67
CA ASN A 94 1.22 11.69 -17.44
C ASN A 94 0.75 10.52 -16.56
N ALA A 95 1.59 10.05 -15.64
CA ALA A 95 1.22 8.98 -14.71
C ALA A 95 0.05 9.40 -13.81
N VAL A 96 0.12 10.60 -13.22
CA VAL A 96 -0.97 11.13 -12.39
C VAL A 96 -2.27 11.27 -13.18
N ALA A 97 -2.20 11.76 -14.43
CA ALA A 97 -3.39 11.97 -15.26
C ALA A 97 -4.04 10.67 -15.76
N LEU A 98 -3.23 9.67 -16.13
CA LEU A 98 -3.71 8.47 -16.84
C LEU A 98 -3.83 7.23 -15.95
N VAL A 99 -3.01 7.15 -14.89
CA VAL A 99 -2.99 6.03 -13.94
C VAL A 99 -3.72 6.40 -12.66
N GLY A 100 -3.60 7.66 -12.24
CA GLY A 100 -4.11 8.17 -10.96
C GLY A 100 -3.01 8.22 -9.90
N PRO A 101 -3.39 8.44 -8.63
CA PRO A 101 -2.49 8.36 -7.49
C PRO A 101 -1.76 7.01 -7.40
#